data_AF-A0A2B7XS03-F1
#
_entry.id   AF-A0A2B7XS03-F1
#
_cell.length_a   1.000
_cell.length_b   1.000
_cell.length_c   1.000
_cell.angle_alpha   90.00
_cell.angle_beta   90.00
_cell.angle_gamma   90.00
#
_symmetry.space_group_name_H-M   'P 1'
#
loop_
_entity.id
_entity.type
_entity.pdbx_description
1 polymer ?
#
loop_
_entity_poly.entity_id
_entity_poly.type
_entity_poly.pdbx_seq_one_letter_code
_entity_poly.pdbx_strand_id
1 'polypeptide(L)'
;MPLAVLRILPHRYFAAEHFDGIEDDSCLKEIEEQELQDPSTPIITNYEAVLVYRSREMALQLTGLPVLSDFGQIRLVEGQINQDWWMPDIYRAPEVLLCLPWAYPVDIWSIGVMTLEFLEGRNLFDPVNRVHNQYVLPLASAQYIGYLGPPPLDIIRKSPHFATYFDEQGNWISEPPISQTSFEEFVTKIPPGEEKGQFLRFMRKVLTWDQEARPTSNEVFLEEWLMRSSDM
;
A
#
# COMPACT_ATOMS: atom_id res chain seq x y z
N MET A 1 13.22 30.65 -9.11
CA MET A 1 13.19 29.36 -8.41
C MET A 1 11.73 28.95 -8.30
N PRO A 2 11.22 28.07 -9.18
CA PRO A 2 9.88 27.55 -8.98
C PRO A 2 9.95 26.51 -7.86
N LEU A 3 9.19 26.76 -6.79
CA LEU A 3 8.81 25.75 -5.83
C LEU A 3 7.80 24.82 -6.50
N ALA A 4 8.07 23.52 -6.54
CA ALA A 4 7.05 22.51 -6.78
C ALA A 4 6.61 21.95 -5.42
N VAL A 5 5.40 22.28 -5.02
CA VAL A 5 4.71 21.66 -3.87
C VAL A 5 3.88 20.52 -4.42
N LEU A 6 4.19 19.29 -3.99
CA LEU A 6 3.48 18.10 -4.41
C LEU A 6 2.30 17.81 -3.46
N ARG A 7 1.18 17.34 -4.03
CA ARG A 7 -0.07 17.03 -3.32
C ARG A 7 -0.41 15.56 -3.60
N ILE A 8 -0.21 14.67 -2.63
CA ILE A 8 -0.74 13.30 -2.70
C ILE A 8 -2.27 13.42 -2.75
N LEU A 9 -2.90 12.89 -3.79
CA LEU A 9 -4.36 12.75 -3.87
C LEU A 9 -4.77 11.30 -3.63
N PRO A 10 -5.91 11.05 -2.96
CA PRO A 10 -6.36 9.74 -2.48
C PRO A 10 -6.71 8.72 -3.59
N HIS A 11 -6.55 9.08 -4.87
CA HIS A 11 -6.83 8.21 -6.00
C HIS A 11 -5.63 8.14 -6.93
N ARG A 12 -4.81 7.09 -6.77
CA ARG A 12 -3.80 6.61 -7.72
C ARG A 12 -2.83 7.66 -8.29
N TYR A 13 -2.15 8.39 -7.43
CA TYR A 13 -0.98 9.14 -7.84
C TYR A 13 0.16 8.86 -6.87
N PHE A 14 1.12 8.07 -7.32
CA PHE A 14 2.47 8.11 -6.80
C PHE A 14 3.14 9.35 -7.35
N ALA A 15 3.72 10.17 -6.47
CA ALA A 15 4.86 11.01 -6.82
C ALA A 15 5.58 11.51 -5.56
N ALA A 16 6.88 11.77 -5.76
CA ALA A 16 7.90 12.31 -4.86
C ALA A 16 8.45 11.37 -3.78
N GLU A 17 9.44 10.56 -4.17
CA GLU A 17 10.54 10.17 -3.29
C GLU A 17 11.55 11.34 -3.22
N HIS A 18 11.88 11.79 -2.00
CA HIS A 18 12.99 12.71 -1.78
C HIS A 18 14.28 11.91 -1.86
N PHE A 19 15.06 12.16 -2.90
CA PHE A 19 16.37 11.55 -3.08
C PHE A 19 17.44 12.48 -2.51
N ASP A 20 17.96 12.15 -1.33
CA ASP A 20 19.22 12.70 -0.86
C ASP A 20 20.33 11.84 -1.48
N GLY A 21 21.04 12.38 -2.49
CA GLY A 21 22.14 11.67 -3.17
C GLY A 21 21.94 11.30 -4.64
N ILE A 22 21.16 12.07 -5.42
CA ILE A 22 21.25 11.96 -6.89
C ILE A 22 22.64 12.47 -7.31
N GLU A 23 23.57 11.54 -7.53
CA GLU A 23 24.87 11.86 -8.14
C GLU A 23 24.72 12.20 -9.64
N ASP A 24 23.60 11.80 -10.26
CA ASP A 24 23.30 12.00 -11.68
C ASP A 24 21.88 12.55 -11.94
N ASP A 25 21.79 13.86 -12.16
CA ASP A 25 20.53 14.56 -12.48
C ASP A 25 20.05 14.33 -13.94
N SER A 26 20.66 13.41 -14.69
CA SER A 26 20.30 13.13 -16.08
C SER A 26 18.82 12.78 -16.25
N CYS A 27 18.25 11.96 -15.35
CA CYS A 27 16.85 11.56 -15.38
C CYS A 27 15.89 12.75 -15.21
N LEU A 28 16.25 13.73 -14.36
CA LEU A 28 15.44 14.93 -14.14
C LEU A 28 15.48 15.85 -15.36
N LYS A 29 16.64 15.99 -16.01
CA LYS A 29 16.79 16.78 -17.25
C LYS A 29 16.03 16.16 -18.42
N GLU A 30 16.02 14.84 -18.53
CA GLU A 30 15.22 14.15 -19.54
C GLU A 30 13.72 14.40 -19.35
N ILE A 31 13.22 14.43 -18.11
CA ILE A 31 11.83 14.77 -17.83
C ILE A 31 11.53 16.22 -18.20
N GLU A 32 12.42 17.16 -17.84
CA GLU A 32 12.24 18.58 -18.18
C GLU A 32 12.17 18.77 -19.70
N GLU A 33 13.07 18.13 -20.46
CA GLU A 33 13.06 18.17 -21.92
C GLU A 33 11.77 17.53 -22.49
N GLN A 34 11.35 16.38 -21.95
CA GLN A 34 10.11 15.75 -22.39
C GLN A 34 8.87 16.61 -22.12
N GLU A 35 8.81 17.29 -20.97
CA GLU A 35 7.71 18.20 -20.62
C GLU A 35 7.74 19.48 -21.46
N LEU A 36 8.92 19.94 -21.90
CA LEU A 36 9.07 21.03 -22.86
C LEU A 36 8.57 20.64 -24.27
N GLN A 37 8.87 19.43 -24.72
CA GLN A 37 8.46 18.94 -26.05
C GLN A 37 6.98 18.54 -26.11
N ASP A 38 6.45 17.99 -25.02
CA ASP A 38 5.07 17.51 -24.90
C ASP A 38 4.47 17.92 -23.55
N PRO A 39 3.90 19.13 -23.43
CA PRO A 39 3.40 19.60 -22.14
C PRO A 39 2.23 18.78 -21.60
N SER A 40 2.29 18.41 -20.32
CA SER A 40 1.24 17.66 -19.64
C SER A 40 -0.06 18.47 -19.61
N THR A 41 -1.15 17.86 -20.07
CA THR A 41 -2.47 18.51 -20.07
C THR A 41 -2.95 18.65 -18.63
N PRO A 42 -3.26 19.88 -18.16
CA PRO A 42 -3.73 20.10 -16.81
C PRO A 42 -5.14 19.52 -16.61
N ILE A 43 -5.36 18.95 -15.44
CA ILE A 43 -6.66 18.43 -14.97
C ILE A 43 -7.20 19.42 -13.94
N ILE A 44 -8.36 20.01 -14.22
CA ILE A 44 -9.08 20.87 -13.27
C ILE A 44 -9.97 19.99 -12.41
N THR A 45 -9.74 20.00 -11.10
CA THR A 45 -10.56 19.24 -10.16
C THR A 45 -11.90 19.93 -9.90
N ASN A 46 -12.99 19.16 -9.87
CA ASN A 46 -14.35 19.67 -9.71
C ASN A 46 -14.64 20.29 -8.33
N TYR A 47 -13.82 19.97 -7.33
CA TYR A 47 -14.09 20.35 -5.93
C TYR A 47 -13.44 21.67 -5.52
N GLU A 48 -12.36 22.12 -6.18
CA GLU A 48 -11.62 23.32 -5.76
C GLU A 48 -11.02 24.13 -6.92
N ALA A 49 -11.31 23.79 -8.18
CA ALA A 49 -10.63 24.37 -9.35
C ALA A 49 -9.10 24.33 -9.28
N VAL A 50 -8.55 23.37 -8.52
CA VAL A 50 -7.11 23.17 -8.41
C VAL A 50 -6.62 22.47 -9.68
N LEU A 51 -5.60 23.06 -10.29
CA LEU A 51 -4.87 22.52 -11.42
C LEU A 51 -3.94 21.40 -10.93
N VAL A 52 -4.11 20.22 -11.50
CA VAL A 52 -3.25 19.05 -11.23
C VAL A 52 -2.68 18.57 -12.54
N TYR A 53 -1.39 18.29 -12.58
CA TYR A 53 -0.73 17.70 -13.74
C TYR A 53 -0.51 16.22 -13.50
N ARG A 54 -0.63 15.42 -14.56
CA ARG A 54 -0.28 14.00 -14.48
C ARG A 54 1.25 13.89 -14.38
N SER A 55 1.75 13.09 -13.45
CA SER A 55 3.19 12.78 -13.39
C SER A 55 3.62 11.98 -14.62
N ARG A 56 4.83 12.25 -15.13
CA ARG A 56 5.49 11.41 -16.15
C ARG A 56 6.16 10.21 -15.49
N GLU A 57 6.23 9.10 -16.21
CA GLU A 57 7.02 7.94 -15.78
C GLU A 57 8.50 8.31 -15.80
N MET A 58 9.21 8.00 -14.72
CA MET A 58 10.63 8.26 -14.59
C MET A 58 11.39 6.93 -14.60
N ALA A 59 12.36 6.80 -15.52
CA ALA A 59 13.29 5.69 -15.51
C ALA A 59 14.33 5.90 -14.41
N LEU A 60 13.98 5.56 -13.17
CA LEU A 60 14.87 5.68 -12.02
C LEU A 60 15.89 4.54 -11.99
N GLN A 61 17.17 4.89 -11.97
CA GLN A 61 18.18 4.02 -11.34
C GLN A 61 18.18 4.37 -9.85
N LEU A 62 17.58 3.52 -9.03
CA LEU A 62 17.52 3.72 -7.59
C LEU A 62 18.94 3.57 -7.01
N THR A 63 19.55 4.69 -6.64
CA THR A 63 20.82 4.74 -5.91
C THR A 63 20.61 5.52 -4.61
N GLY A 64 21.28 5.09 -3.52
CA GLY A 64 21.22 5.77 -2.23
C GLY A 64 20.32 5.10 -1.17
N LEU A 65 20.15 5.79 -0.05
CA LEU A 65 19.29 5.35 1.06
C LEU A 65 17.88 5.91 0.87
N PRO A 66 16.82 5.09 0.97
CA PRO A 66 15.46 5.60 0.86
C PRO A 66 15.13 6.51 2.03
N VAL A 67 14.54 7.68 1.73
CA VAL A 67 14.08 8.65 2.73
C VAL A 67 12.58 8.83 2.58
N LEU A 68 11.85 8.70 3.69
CA LEU A 68 10.41 8.98 3.69
C LEU A 68 10.16 10.45 3.41
N SER A 69 9.34 10.71 2.40
CA SER A 69 9.01 12.05 1.91
C SER A 69 7.52 12.22 1.71
N ASP A 70 7.14 13.45 1.32
CA ASP A 70 5.77 13.87 1.06
C ASP A 70 4.81 13.60 2.24
N PHE A 71 4.91 14.49 3.22
CA PHE A 71 4.05 14.52 4.38
C PHE A 71 2.74 15.28 4.16
N GLY A 72 2.37 15.59 2.90
CA GLY A 72 1.15 16.34 2.56
C GLY A 72 -0.14 15.66 2.98
N GLN A 73 -0.05 14.39 3.36
CA GLN A 73 -1.13 13.52 3.76
C GLN A 73 -0.98 12.97 5.19
N ILE A 74 -0.04 13.46 6.00
CA ILE A 74 0.06 13.05 7.41
C ILE A 74 -1.29 13.23 8.14
N ARG A 75 -1.57 12.31 9.06
CA ARG A 75 -2.73 12.33 9.94
C ARG A 75 -2.27 12.29 11.39
N LEU A 76 -2.91 13.09 12.24
CA LEU A 76 -2.63 13.10 13.67
C LEU A 76 -3.37 11.93 14.33
N VAL A 77 -2.67 11.19 15.17
CA VAL A 77 -3.25 10.09 15.96
C VAL A 77 -3.79 10.62 17.30
N GLU A 78 -3.18 11.68 17.84
CA GLU A 78 -3.56 12.22 19.14
C GLU A 78 -4.76 13.18 19.03
N GLY A 79 -5.79 12.93 19.84
CA GLY A 79 -6.95 13.81 19.98
C GLY A 79 -8.02 13.68 18.89
N GLN A 80 -7.86 12.77 17.93
CA GLN A 80 -8.84 12.52 16.86
C GLN A 80 -9.00 11.02 16.58
N ILE A 81 -10.22 10.60 16.24
CA ILE A 81 -10.50 9.26 15.75
C ILE A 81 -10.47 9.34 14.22
N ASN A 82 -9.51 8.66 13.60
CA ASN A 82 -9.48 8.54 12.15
C ASN A 82 -10.36 7.35 11.70
N GLN A 83 -11.28 7.60 10.77
CA GLN A 83 -12.22 6.59 10.25
C GLN A 83 -12.62 6.86 8.78
N ASP A 84 -12.01 7.87 8.15
CA ASP A 84 -12.25 8.20 6.75
C ASP A 84 -11.61 7.17 5.80
N TRP A 85 -12.08 7.19 4.55
CA TRP A 85 -11.53 6.36 3.47
C TRP A 85 -10.15 6.88 3.08
N TRP A 86 -9.14 6.22 3.60
CA TRP A 86 -7.75 6.64 3.57
C TRP A 86 -6.86 5.64 2.83
N MET A 87 -5.62 6.05 2.54
CA MET A 87 -4.58 5.27 1.85
C MET A 87 -4.80 5.03 0.35
N PRO A 88 -3.72 4.88 -0.43
CA PRO A 88 -3.83 4.47 -1.82
C PRO A 88 -4.42 3.06 -1.95
N ASP A 89 -5.11 2.82 -3.06
CA ASP A 89 -5.94 1.63 -3.27
C ASP A 89 -5.24 0.29 -3.04
N ILE A 90 -3.99 0.15 -3.47
CA ILE A 90 -3.25 -1.12 -3.39
C ILE A 90 -2.57 -1.34 -2.03
N TYR A 91 -2.41 -0.29 -1.21
CA TYR A 91 -1.77 -0.36 0.12
C TYR A 91 -2.75 -0.23 1.28
N ARG A 92 -4.05 -0.12 0.99
CA ARG A 92 -5.08 0.17 2.00
C ARG A 92 -5.11 -0.89 3.09
N ALA A 93 -5.13 -0.48 4.36
CA ALA A 93 -5.19 -1.42 5.48
C ALA A 93 -6.61 -2.00 5.66
N PRO A 94 -6.74 -3.22 6.22
CA PRO A 94 -8.02 -3.88 6.45
C PRO A 94 -9.01 -3.05 7.28
N GLU A 95 -8.55 -2.34 8.31
CA GLU A 95 -9.38 -1.50 9.17
C GLU A 95 -10.00 -0.33 8.38
N VAL A 96 -9.27 0.25 7.42
CA VAL A 96 -9.81 1.27 6.52
C VAL A 96 -10.84 0.66 5.56
N LEU A 97 -10.51 -0.51 4.98
CA LEU A 97 -11.40 -1.28 4.11
C LEU A 97 -12.72 -1.64 4.82
N LEU A 98 -12.64 -1.99 6.10
CA LEU A 98 -13.77 -2.36 6.95
C LEU A 98 -14.49 -1.15 7.58
N CYS A 99 -14.08 0.08 7.26
CA CYS A 99 -14.60 1.32 7.86
C CYS A 99 -14.54 1.34 9.40
N LEU A 100 -13.48 0.75 9.96
CA LEU A 100 -13.17 0.77 11.37
C LEU A 100 -12.23 1.95 11.69
N PRO A 101 -12.18 2.38 12.96
CA PRO A 101 -11.16 3.32 13.40
C PRO A 101 -9.75 2.81 13.10
N TRP A 102 -8.86 3.71 12.71
CA TRP A 102 -7.49 3.38 12.36
C TRP A 102 -6.49 4.37 12.95
N ALA A 103 -5.24 3.90 13.13
CA ALA A 103 -4.13 4.68 13.68
C ALA A 103 -2.82 4.32 12.95
N TYR A 104 -1.66 4.53 13.58
CA TYR A 104 -0.35 4.24 13.02
C TYR A 104 -0.13 2.80 12.49
N PRO A 105 -0.82 1.72 12.93
CA PRO A 105 -0.61 0.39 12.36
C PRO A 105 -0.95 0.26 10.87
N VAL A 106 -1.66 1.24 10.29
CA VAL A 106 -1.88 1.30 8.83
C VAL A 106 -0.57 1.46 8.05
N ASP A 107 0.43 2.13 8.63
CA ASP A 107 1.73 2.34 8.00
C ASP A 107 2.57 1.05 8.02
N ILE A 108 2.43 0.25 9.08
CA ILE A 108 3.08 -1.08 9.16
C ILE A 108 2.51 -1.99 8.08
N TRP A 109 1.18 -1.97 7.88
CA TRP A 109 0.54 -2.71 6.80
C TRP A 109 1.06 -2.28 5.43
N SER A 110 1.09 -0.97 5.15
CA SER A 110 1.52 -0.46 3.83
C SER A 110 2.98 -0.82 3.53
N ILE A 111 3.87 -0.74 4.52
CA ILE A 111 5.27 -1.19 4.41
C ILE A 111 5.33 -2.68 4.08
N GLY A 112 4.48 -3.50 4.69
CA GLY A 112 4.42 -4.94 4.40
C GLY A 112 4.01 -5.22 2.95
N VAL A 113 2.97 -4.55 2.46
CA VAL A 113 2.52 -4.66 1.06
C VAL A 113 3.63 -4.20 0.10
N MET A 114 4.27 -3.06 0.40
CA MET A 114 5.37 -2.51 -0.41
C MET A 114 6.59 -3.43 -0.45
N THR A 115 6.94 -4.06 0.68
CA THR A 115 8.06 -5.01 0.75
C THR A 115 7.86 -6.18 -0.22
N LEU A 116 6.64 -6.73 -0.28
CA LEU A 116 6.30 -7.82 -1.19
C LEU A 116 6.28 -7.40 -2.65
N GLU A 117 5.81 -6.19 -2.92
CA GLU A 117 5.82 -5.62 -4.27
C GLU A 117 7.24 -5.44 -4.79
N PHE A 118 8.15 -4.88 -3.97
CA PHE A 118 9.56 -4.77 -4.34
C PHE A 118 10.24 -6.12 -4.50
N LEU A 119 9.95 -7.07 -3.62
CA LEU A 119 10.50 -8.41 -3.70
C LEU A 119 10.05 -9.10 -5.00
N GLU A 120 8.75 -9.17 -5.26
CA GLU A 120 8.17 -9.97 -6.35
C GLU A 120 8.08 -9.23 -7.70
N GLY A 121 8.19 -7.90 -7.70
CA GLY A 121 8.00 -7.05 -8.88
C GLY A 121 6.54 -6.99 -9.36
N ARG A 122 5.58 -7.26 -8.47
CA ARG A 122 4.13 -7.26 -8.76
C ARG A 122 3.33 -6.99 -7.49
N ASN A 123 2.17 -6.37 -7.64
CA ASN A 123 1.29 -6.02 -6.52
C ASN A 123 0.75 -7.27 -5.80
N LEU A 124 0.69 -7.20 -4.47
CA LEU A 124 -0.01 -8.21 -3.67
C LEU A 124 -1.53 -8.17 -3.92
N PHE A 125 -2.08 -6.96 -3.97
CA PHE A 125 -3.50 -6.70 -4.20
C PHE A 125 -3.69 -5.89 -5.49
N ASP A 126 -4.67 -6.29 -6.31
CA ASP A 126 -5.13 -5.53 -7.48
C ASP A 126 -6.66 -5.41 -7.43
N PRO A 127 -7.21 -4.59 -6.52
CA PRO A 127 -8.65 -4.46 -6.31
C PRO A 127 -9.29 -3.48 -7.28
N VAL A 128 -8.75 -3.33 -8.49
CA VAL A 128 -9.23 -2.36 -9.47
C VAL A 128 -9.91 -3.06 -10.64
N ASN A 129 -11.15 -2.66 -10.90
CA ASN A 129 -11.82 -3.06 -12.13
C ASN A 129 -11.13 -2.35 -13.32
N ARG A 130 -10.48 -3.13 -14.21
CA ARG A 130 -9.73 -2.59 -15.35
C ARG A 130 -10.62 -1.91 -16.41
N VAL A 131 -11.91 -2.21 -16.47
CA VAL A 131 -12.87 -1.59 -17.40
C VAL A 131 -13.23 -0.18 -16.94
N HIS A 132 -13.49 0.01 -15.65
CA HIS A 132 -13.94 1.29 -15.10
C HIS A 132 -12.86 2.05 -14.34
N ASN A 133 -11.68 1.45 -14.17
CA ASN A 133 -10.54 1.97 -13.43
C ASN A 133 -10.90 2.40 -12.00
N GLN A 134 -11.80 1.64 -11.35
CA GLN A 134 -12.36 1.94 -10.03
C GLN A 134 -12.01 0.84 -9.03
N TYR A 135 -11.81 1.26 -7.78
CA TYR A 135 -11.65 0.35 -6.66
C TYR A 135 -12.93 -0.46 -6.43
N VAL A 136 -12.79 -1.78 -6.23
CA VAL A 136 -13.89 -2.71 -5.97
C VAL A 136 -13.69 -3.34 -4.60
N LEU A 137 -14.43 -2.84 -3.61
CA LEU A 137 -14.38 -3.29 -2.23
C LEU A 137 -14.51 -4.82 -2.05
N PRO A 138 -15.49 -5.51 -2.67
CA PRO A 138 -15.60 -6.94 -2.46
C PRO A 138 -14.48 -7.75 -3.14
N LEU A 139 -13.91 -7.24 -4.24
CA LEU A 139 -12.72 -7.84 -4.85
C LEU A 139 -11.50 -7.73 -3.93
N ALA A 140 -11.28 -6.56 -3.31
CA ALA A 140 -10.24 -6.39 -2.29
C ALA A 140 -10.45 -7.38 -1.15
N SER A 141 -11.67 -7.45 -0.59
CA SER A 141 -12.00 -8.34 0.52
C SER A 141 -11.71 -9.81 0.19
N ALA A 142 -12.11 -10.28 -0.98
CA ALA A 142 -11.84 -11.64 -1.44
C ALA A 142 -10.34 -11.94 -1.60
N GLN A 143 -9.54 -10.96 -2.08
CA GLN A 143 -8.08 -11.10 -2.16
C GLN A 143 -7.44 -11.17 -0.77
N TYR A 144 -7.90 -10.35 0.18
CA TYR A 144 -7.36 -10.32 1.55
C TYR A 144 -7.65 -11.65 2.24
N ILE A 145 -8.87 -12.15 2.11
CA ILE A 145 -9.26 -13.44 2.67
C ILE A 145 -8.45 -14.59 2.02
N GLY A 146 -8.15 -14.50 0.72
CA GLY A 146 -7.35 -15.51 0.02
C GLY A 146 -5.95 -15.68 0.63
N TYR A 147 -5.27 -14.57 0.96
CA TYR A 147 -3.92 -14.62 1.53
C TYR A 147 -3.90 -14.79 3.05
N LEU A 148 -4.82 -14.16 3.77
CA LEU A 148 -4.79 -14.07 5.24
C LEU A 148 -5.73 -15.05 5.93
N GLY A 149 -6.61 -15.71 5.18
CA GLY A 149 -7.77 -16.39 5.75
C GLY A 149 -8.87 -15.40 6.18
N PRO A 150 -10.00 -15.93 6.70
CA PRO A 150 -11.12 -15.09 7.09
C PRO A 150 -10.72 -14.17 8.26
N PRO A 151 -11.22 -12.92 8.26
CA PRO A 151 -10.98 -12.01 9.36
C PRO A 151 -11.63 -12.50 10.67
N PRO A 152 -11.06 -12.16 11.83
CA PRO A 152 -11.67 -12.49 13.12
C PRO A 152 -13.10 -11.94 13.24
N LEU A 153 -14.03 -12.80 13.67
CA LEU A 153 -15.46 -12.49 13.71
C LEU A 153 -15.78 -11.24 14.54
N ASP A 154 -15.09 -11.06 15.67
CA ASP A 154 -15.28 -9.90 16.55
C ASP A 154 -14.80 -8.58 15.94
N ILE A 155 -13.91 -8.63 14.94
CA ILE A 155 -13.45 -7.46 14.20
C ILE A 155 -14.46 -7.12 13.12
N ILE A 156 -14.83 -8.08 12.26
CA ILE A 156 -15.74 -7.80 11.14
C ILE A 156 -17.14 -7.41 11.58
N ARG A 157 -17.64 -7.92 12.70
CA ARG A 157 -18.96 -7.53 13.22
C ARG A 157 -19.07 -6.04 13.56
N LYS A 158 -17.94 -5.36 13.78
CA LYS A 158 -17.89 -3.91 14.01
C LYS A 158 -17.99 -3.12 12.70
N SER A 159 -17.76 -3.77 11.56
CA SER A 159 -17.81 -3.12 10.26
C SER A 159 -19.26 -2.85 9.84
N PRO A 160 -19.59 -1.66 9.31
CA PRO A 160 -20.89 -1.40 8.71
C PRO A 160 -21.17 -2.28 7.48
N HIS A 161 -20.13 -2.89 6.89
CA HIS A 161 -20.25 -3.75 5.72
C HIS A 161 -20.49 -5.23 6.04
N PHE A 162 -20.48 -5.62 7.32
CA PHE A 162 -20.56 -7.03 7.75
C PHE A 162 -21.72 -7.78 7.08
N ALA A 163 -22.96 -7.32 7.30
CA ALA A 163 -24.16 -7.98 6.80
C ALA A 163 -24.31 -7.96 5.26
N THR A 164 -23.47 -7.18 4.56
CA THR A 164 -23.48 -7.12 3.08
C THR A 164 -22.63 -8.23 2.48
N TYR A 165 -21.53 -8.60 3.15
CA TYR A 165 -20.50 -9.46 2.58
C TYR A 165 -20.25 -10.76 3.36
N PHE A 166 -20.71 -10.84 4.59
CA PHE A 166 -20.51 -11.97 5.49
C PHE A 166 -21.83 -12.47 6.07
N ASP A 167 -21.91 -13.78 6.33
CA ASP A 167 -23.00 -14.37 7.11
C ASP A 167 -22.79 -14.18 8.62
N GLU A 168 -23.76 -14.63 9.44
CA GLU A 168 -23.71 -14.50 10.90
C GLU A 168 -22.52 -15.23 11.56
N GLN A 169 -21.96 -16.22 10.87
CA GLN A 169 -20.79 -16.99 11.30
C GLN A 169 -19.46 -16.38 10.81
N GLY A 170 -19.52 -15.33 9.98
CA GLY A 170 -18.34 -14.66 9.42
C GLY A 170 -17.82 -15.28 8.13
N ASN A 171 -18.59 -16.14 7.48
CA ASN A 171 -18.20 -16.68 6.18
C ASN A 171 -18.49 -15.67 5.07
N TRP A 172 -17.61 -15.60 4.08
CA TRP A 172 -17.78 -14.78 2.89
C TRP A 172 -18.96 -15.27 2.03
N ILE A 173 -19.93 -14.39 1.75
CA ILE A 173 -21.13 -14.70 0.96
C ILE A 173 -21.28 -13.81 -0.28
N SER A 174 -20.25 -13.06 -0.65
CA SER A 174 -20.30 -12.10 -1.77
C SER A 174 -19.50 -12.57 -2.99
N GLU A 175 -19.60 -11.78 -4.05
CA GLU A 175 -18.83 -11.92 -5.29
C GLU A 175 -17.72 -10.88 -5.34
N PRO A 176 -16.49 -11.22 -5.77
CA PRO A 176 -16.09 -12.51 -6.35
C PRO A 176 -15.82 -13.59 -5.28
N PRO A 177 -15.70 -14.88 -5.68
CA PRO A 177 -15.23 -15.92 -4.78
C PRO A 177 -13.79 -15.65 -4.31
N ILE A 178 -13.47 -16.19 -3.14
CA ILE A 178 -12.12 -16.09 -2.55
C ILE A 178 -11.11 -16.79 -3.47
N SER A 179 -10.05 -16.06 -3.84
CA SER A 179 -8.94 -16.62 -4.61
C SER A 179 -8.25 -17.72 -3.80
N GLN A 180 -7.91 -18.84 -4.45
CA GLN A 180 -7.23 -19.98 -3.82
C GLN A 180 -5.70 -19.84 -3.79
N THR A 181 -5.16 -18.67 -4.12
CA THR A 181 -3.72 -18.43 -4.09
C THR A 181 -3.24 -18.29 -2.66
N SER A 182 -2.34 -19.17 -2.25
CA SER A 182 -1.71 -19.08 -0.93
C SER A 182 -0.64 -17.99 -0.89
N PHE A 183 -0.40 -17.46 0.31
CA PHE A 183 0.68 -16.49 0.53
C PHE A 183 2.07 -17.09 0.22
N GLU A 184 2.25 -18.38 0.46
CA GLU A 184 3.44 -19.17 0.10
C GLU A 184 3.73 -19.20 -1.41
N GLU A 185 2.68 -19.34 -2.23
CA GLU A 185 2.76 -19.35 -3.70
C GLU A 185 2.99 -17.95 -4.26
N PHE A 186 2.56 -16.91 -3.54
CA PHE A 186 2.83 -15.53 -3.93
C PHE A 186 4.33 -15.23 -3.89
N VAL A 187 5.03 -15.68 -2.86
CA VAL A 187 6.46 -15.43 -2.67
C VAL A 187 7.29 -16.42 -3.50
N THR A 188 7.73 -15.99 -4.68
CA THR A 188 8.47 -16.83 -5.63
C THR A 188 9.97 -16.55 -5.65
N LYS A 189 10.40 -15.37 -5.21
CA LYS A 189 11.80 -14.93 -5.33
C LYS A 189 12.71 -15.49 -4.26
N ILE A 190 12.16 -15.84 -3.11
CA ILE A 190 12.91 -16.53 -2.05
C ILE A 190 12.73 -18.04 -2.27
N PRO A 191 13.81 -18.83 -2.43
CA PRO A 191 13.70 -20.26 -2.63
C PRO A 191 13.18 -20.97 -1.37
N PRO A 192 12.54 -22.15 -1.50
CA PRO A 192 12.12 -22.93 -0.34
C PRO A 192 13.28 -23.22 0.62
N GLY A 193 13.10 -22.92 1.90
CA GLY A 193 14.12 -23.07 2.93
C GLY A 193 13.80 -22.27 4.19
N GLU A 194 14.74 -22.24 5.14
CA GLU A 194 14.56 -21.52 6.40
C GLU A 194 14.35 -20.02 6.18
N GLU A 195 15.04 -19.42 5.21
CA GLU A 195 14.87 -18.01 4.87
C GLU A 195 13.44 -17.68 4.44
N LYS A 196 12.87 -18.46 3.49
CA LYS A 196 11.47 -18.28 3.09
C LYS A 196 10.54 -18.49 4.28
N GLY A 197 10.83 -19.45 5.14
CA GLY A 197 10.08 -19.67 6.38
C GLY A 197 10.09 -18.45 7.30
N GLN A 198 11.26 -17.86 7.55
CA GLN A 198 11.42 -16.65 8.35
C GLN A 198 10.69 -15.45 7.74
N PHE A 199 10.87 -15.22 6.44
CA PHE A 199 10.20 -14.14 5.72
C PHE A 199 8.67 -14.26 5.81
N LEU A 200 8.12 -15.44 5.52
CA LEU A 200 6.67 -15.66 5.59
C LEU A 200 6.13 -15.49 7.02
N ARG A 201 6.87 -15.92 8.05
CA ARG A 201 6.49 -15.69 9.45
C ARG A 201 6.47 -14.19 9.79
N PHE A 202 7.50 -13.46 9.37
CA PHE A 202 7.57 -12.01 9.54
C PHE A 202 6.39 -11.32 8.84
N MET A 203 6.17 -11.61 7.56
CA MET A 203 5.11 -11.00 6.78
C MET A 203 3.71 -11.31 7.32
N ARG A 204 3.48 -12.48 7.92
CA ARG A 204 2.22 -12.82 8.60
C ARG A 204 1.95 -12.00 9.86
N LYS A 205 2.99 -11.55 10.57
CA LYS A 205 2.82 -10.62 11.70
C LYS A 205 2.43 -9.23 11.22
N VAL A 206 3.03 -8.79 10.12
CA VAL A 206 2.79 -7.47 9.52
C VAL A 206 1.41 -7.40 8.85
N LEU A 207 1.08 -8.41 8.05
CA LEU A 207 -0.17 -8.50 7.28
C LEU A 207 -1.22 -9.31 8.04
N THR A 208 -1.76 -8.71 9.10
CA THR A 208 -2.87 -9.29 9.86
C THR A 208 -4.08 -8.37 9.91
N TRP A 209 -5.25 -8.97 10.07
CA TRP A 209 -6.54 -8.28 10.16
C TRP A 209 -6.67 -7.40 11.40
N ASP A 210 -6.11 -7.85 12.52
CA ASP A 210 -6.13 -7.10 13.78
C ASP A 210 -4.99 -6.09 13.81
N GLN A 211 -5.33 -4.81 13.71
CA GLN A 211 -4.35 -3.73 13.69
C GLN A 211 -3.52 -3.67 14.99
N GLU A 212 -4.09 -4.06 16.13
CA GLU A 212 -3.41 -4.06 17.43
C GLU A 212 -2.44 -5.23 17.59
N ALA A 213 -2.59 -6.27 16.76
CA ALA A 213 -1.69 -7.42 16.74
C ALA A 213 -0.45 -7.19 15.84
N ARG A 214 -0.43 -6.09 15.07
CA ARG A 214 0.72 -5.76 14.22
C ARG A 214 1.90 -5.28 15.07
N PRO A 215 3.13 -5.64 14.68
CA PRO A 215 4.32 -5.11 15.34
C PRO A 215 4.43 -3.59 15.12
N THR A 216 4.95 -2.90 16.12
CA THR A 216 5.41 -1.52 15.99
C THR A 216 6.62 -1.42 15.06
N SER A 217 6.95 -0.21 14.59
CA SER A 217 8.13 0.01 13.75
C SER A 217 9.43 -0.44 14.43
N ASN A 218 9.55 -0.24 15.75
CA ASN A 218 10.69 -0.70 16.53
C ASN A 218 10.78 -2.22 16.57
N GLU A 219 9.66 -2.93 16.67
CA GLU A 219 9.63 -4.39 16.68
C GLU A 219 9.93 -4.96 15.30
N VAL A 220 9.40 -4.35 14.24
CA VAL A 220 9.72 -4.72 12.84
C VAL A 220 11.22 -4.63 12.61
N PHE A 221 11.88 -3.55 13.07
CA PHE A 221 13.33 -3.38 12.91
C PHE A 221 14.14 -4.52 13.54
N LEU A 222 13.61 -5.18 14.57
CA LEU A 222 14.26 -6.28 15.30
C LEU A 222 13.98 -7.67 14.69
N GLU A 223 13.23 -7.76 13.59
CA GLU A 223 12.90 -9.04 12.98
C GLU A 223 14.16 -9.69 12.38
N GLU A 224 14.35 -10.97 12.71
CA GLU A 224 15.55 -11.75 12.35
C GLU A 224 15.84 -11.74 10.85
N TRP A 225 14.79 -11.75 10.02
CA TRP A 225 14.94 -11.72 8.56
C TRP A 225 15.55 -10.40 8.07
N LEU A 226 15.17 -9.26 8.65
CA LEU A 226 15.71 -7.94 8.30
C LEU A 226 17.13 -7.72 8.85
N MET A 227 17.43 -8.31 10.00
CA MET A 227 18.74 -8.21 10.65
C MET A 227 19.79 -9.16 10.08
N ARG A 228 19.43 -10.03 9.13
CA ARG A 228 20.42 -10.87 8.45
C ARG A 228 21.41 -9.99 7.72
N SER A 229 22.70 -10.14 8.06
CA SER A 229 23.76 -9.67 7.20
C SER A 229 23.63 -10.39 5.86
N SER A 230 23.60 -9.65 4.77
CA SER A 230 23.82 -10.22 3.45
C SER A 230 25.22 -10.84 3.46
N ASP A 231 25.30 -12.18 3.48
CA ASP A 231 26.55 -12.85 3.16
C ASP A 231 26.79 -12.65 1.66
N MET A 232 27.59 -11.61 1.36
CA MET A 232 28.19 -11.20 0.07
C MET A 232 27.29 -10.59 -1.01
#